data_AF-A0A6A4MR34-F1
#
_entry.id   AF-A0A6A4MR34-F1
#
_cell.length_a   1.000
_cell.length_b   1.000
_cell.length_c   1.000
_cell.angle_alpha   90.00
_cell.angle_beta   90.00
_cell.angle_gamma   90.00
#
_symmetry.space_group_name_H-M   'P 1'
#
loop_
_entity.id
_entity.type
_entity.pdbx_description
1 polymer ?
#
loop_
_entity_poly.entity_id
_entity_poly.type
_entity_poly.pdbx_seq_one_letter_code
_entity_poly.pdbx_strand_id
1 'polypeptide(L)'
;MTEQTKFSVLCSLFTWTQRTKSSFKKRSKFRKFLDSFCTDRNFFPAIRLILPNLDRERGTYGLKEHVLATCLIDALAISKDSDDAVRLINWRKGGAKTGSNVGNFALVATEVLQRRQGTASGGLTIKELNDLLDQLSSSENRAEKTLVFSTLIQRQMHRK
;
A
#
# COMPACT_ATOMS: atom_id res chain seq x y z
N MET A 1 3.32 -18.81 10.31
CA MET A 1 3.30 -17.79 11.39
C MET A 1 3.54 -16.39 10.82
N THR A 2 4.57 -16.16 10.01
CA THR A 2 4.80 -14.87 9.32
C THR A 2 3.63 -14.45 8.44
N GLU A 3 3.16 -15.39 7.61
CA GLU A 3 2.05 -15.21 6.68
C GLU A 3 0.75 -14.75 7.34
N GLN A 4 0.50 -15.21 8.57
CA GLN A 4 -0.71 -14.88 9.33
C GLN A 4 -0.60 -13.57 10.12
N THR A 5 0.60 -12.96 10.15
CA THR A 5 0.78 -11.66 10.80
C THR A 5 -0.04 -10.62 10.05
N LYS A 6 -0.78 -9.77 10.80
CA LYS A 6 -1.53 -8.66 10.21
C LYS A 6 -0.57 -7.68 9.53
N PHE A 7 -0.89 -7.29 8.30
CA PHE A 7 -0.12 -6.30 7.54
C PHE A 7 0.01 -4.96 8.27
N SER A 8 -0.98 -4.58 9.10
CA SER A 8 -0.91 -3.38 9.93
C SER A 8 0.27 -3.35 10.92
N VAL A 9 0.76 -4.52 11.35
CA VAL A 9 1.99 -4.63 12.16
C VAL A 9 3.20 -4.18 11.35
N LEU A 10 3.27 -4.59 10.08
CA LEU A 10 4.33 -4.18 9.16
C LEU A 10 4.23 -2.68 8.81
N CYS A 11 3.03 -2.17 8.55
CA CYS A 11 2.82 -0.72 8.36
C CYS A 11 3.25 0.10 9.59
N SER A 12 3.02 -0.42 10.79
CA SER A 12 3.45 0.21 12.04
C SER A 12 4.97 0.25 12.16
N LEU A 13 5.66 -0.82 11.74
CA LEU A 13 7.12 -0.84 11.62
C LEU A 13 7.62 0.22 10.64
N PHE A 14 7.04 0.31 9.44
CA PHE A 14 7.43 1.32 8.43
C PHE A 14 7.23 2.74 8.95
N THR A 15 6.06 3.05 9.49
CA THR A 15 5.75 4.36 10.06
C THR A 15 6.73 4.76 11.16
N TRP A 16 7.02 3.83 12.08
CA TRP A 16 7.98 4.10 13.16
C TRP A 16 9.41 4.28 12.64
N THR A 17 9.81 3.46 11.66
CA THR A 17 11.14 3.50 11.06
C THR A 17 11.37 4.78 10.27
N GLN A 18 10.36 5.26 9.53
CA GLN A 18 10.40 6.50 8.77
C GLN A 18 10.65 7.72 9.68
N ARG A 19 10.01 7.74 10.87
CA ARG A 19 10.15 8.84 11.85
C ARG A 19 11.43 8.77 12.68
N THR A 20 12.09 7.62 12.72
CA THR A 20 13.28 7.42 13.55
C THR A 20 14.54 7.88 12.81
N LYS A 21 15.39 8.69 13.43
CA LYS A 21 16.68 9.12 12.83
C LYS A 21 17.80 8.09 13.06
N SER A 22 17.89 7.51 14.26
CA SER A 22 18.98 6.61 14.66
C SER A 22 18.95 5.26 13.94
N SER A 23 20.02 4.95 13.20
CA SER A 23 20.16 3.66 12.51
C SER A 23 20.22 2.47 13.47
N PHE A 24 20.84 2.63 14.64
CA PHE A 24 20.85 1.61 15.70
C PHE A 24 19.43 1.27 16.18
N LYS A 25 18.61 2.30 16.46
CA LYS A 25 17.22 2.11 16.87
C LYS A 25 16.39 1.42 15.78
N LYS A 26 16.60 1.77 14.50
CA LYS A 26 15.96 1.09 13.36
C LYS A 26 16.32 -0.40 13.32
N ARG A 27 17.61 -0.74 13.41
CA ARG A 27 18.09 -2.14 13.43
C ARG A 27 17.50 -2.92 14.60
N SER A 28 17.49 -2.33 15.79
CA SER A 28 16.91 -2.96 16.99
C SER A 28 15.41 -3.23 16.84
N LYS A 29 14.63 -2.26 16.33
CA LYS A 29 13.19 -2.45 16.10
C LYS A 29 12.90 -3.48 15.02
N PHE A 30 13.68 -3.47 13.94
CA PHE A 30 13.57 -4.47 12.89
C PHE A 30 13.88 -5.89 13.40
N ARG A 31 14.94 -6.05 14.19
CA ARG A 31 15.26 -7.34 14.84
C ARG A 31 14.10 -7.84 15.70
N LYS A 32 13.54 -6.97 16.55
CA LYS A 32 12.35 -7.30 17.36
C LYS A 32 11.16 -7.74 16.51
N PHE A 33 10.94 -7.09 15.35
CA PHE A 33 9.88 -7.51 14.43
C PHE A 33 10.11 -8.92 13.90
N LEU A 34 11.34 -9.24 13.45
CA LEU A 34 11.67 -10.59 12.97
C LEU A 34 11.46 -11.64 14.06
N ASP A 35 11.96 -11.37 15.27
CA ASP A 35 11.88 -12.33 16.39
C ASP A 35 10.43 -12.56 16.87
N SER A 36 9.58 -11.53 16.79
CA SER A 36 8.19 -11.60 17.28
C SER A 36 7.18 -12.08 16.25
N PHE A 37 7.39 -11.79 14.96
CA PHE A 37 6.38 -12.02 13.92
C PHE A 37 6.83 -12.98 12.82
N CYS A 38 8.13 -13.30 12.73
CA CYS A 38 8.67 -14.23 11.74
C CYS A 38 9.22 -15.51 12.39
N THR A 39 8.42 -16.13 13.27
CA THR A 39 8.84 -17.17 14.22
C THR A 39 9.07 -18.55 13.61
N ASP A 40 8.50 -18.82 12.43
CA ASP A 40 8.71 -20.07 11.67
C ASP A 40 10.01 -20.06 10.86
N ARG A 41 10.87 -19.05 11.05
CA ARG A 41 12.06 -18.73 10.23
C ARG A 41 11.76 -18.54 8.75
N ASN A 42 10.48 -18.48 8.35
CA ASN A 42 10.09 -18.09 7.01
C ASN A 42 9.95 -16.56 6.96
N PHE A 43 11.08 -15.89 6.73
CA PHE A 43 11.12 -14.43 6.64
C PHE A 43 10.65 -13.90 5.29
N PHE A 44 10.65 -14.74 4.26
CA PHE A 44 10.48 -14.32 2.87
C PHE A 44 9.18 -13.53 2.62
N PRO A 45 7.99 -13.95 3.10
CA PRO A 45 6.74 -13.22 2.90
C PRO A 45 6.76 -11.78 3.43
N ALA A 46 7.50 -11.52 4.52
CA ALA A 46 7.67 -10.19 5.07
C ALA A 46 8.81 -9.41 4.39
N ILE A 47 9.95 -10.06 4.15
CA ILE A 47 11.14 -9.42 3.56
C ILE A 47 10.86 -8.89 2.16
N ARG A 48 10.10 -9.61 1.33
CA ARG A 48 9.71 -9.13 -0.02
C ARG A 48 8.90 -7.84 0.00
N LEU A 49 8.14 -7.57 1.08
CA LEU A 49 7.41 -6.32 1.27
C LEU A 49 8.30 -5.20 1.83
N ILE A 50 9.35 -5.53 2.59
CA ILE A 50 10.30 -4.57 3.18
C ILE A 50 11.34 -4.12 2.16
N LEU A 51 11.81 -5.05 1.33
CA LEU A 51 12.84 -4.86 0.30
C LEU A 51 12.28 -5.24 -1.08
N PRO A 52 11.23 -4.53 -1.57
CA PRO A 52 10.54 -4.90 -2.81
C PRO A 52 11.45 -4.92 -4.04
N ASN A 53 12.51 -4.10 -4.05
CA ASN A 53 13.49 -4.06 -5.16
C ASN A 53 14.34 -5.33 -5.26
N LEU A 54 14.33 -6.19 -4.23
CA LEU A 54 15.05 -7.46 -4.22
C LEU A 54 14.14 -8.67 -4.50
N ASP A 55 12.83 -8.44 -4.67
CA ASP A 55 11.90 -9.49 -5.06
C ASP A 55 12.12 -9.86 -6.53
N ARG A 56 12.55 -11.09 -6.78
CA ARG A 56 12.77 -11.65 -8.11
C ARG A 56 11.69 -12.63 -8.55
N GLU A 57 10.81 -13.04 -7.63
CA GLU A 57 9.72 -13.98 -7.93
C GLU A 57 8.51 -13.24 -8.50
N ARG A 58 8.28 -12.00 -8.05
CA ARG A 58 7.18 -11.18 -8.56
C ARG A 58 7.60 -10.39 -9.79
N GLY A 59 6.83 -10.55 -10.87
CA GLY A 59 6.97 -9.72 -12.07
C GLY A 59 6.62 -8.25 -11.83
N THR A 60 6.86 -7.41 -12.84
CA THR A 60 6.42 -6.01 -12.81
C THR A 60 4.91 -5.91 -12.70
N TYR A 61 4.40 -4.96 -11.91
CA TYR A 61 2.96 -4.69 -11.89
C TYR A 61 2.48 -3.96 -13.15
N GLY A 62 3.38 -3.40 -13.97
CA GLY A 62 2.99 -2.58 -15.12
C GLY A 62 2.22 -1.30 -14.74
N LEU A 63 2.37 -0.83 -13.50
CA LEU A 63 1.62 0.30 -12.96
C LEU A 63 2.50 1.54 -12.84
N LYS A 64 2.30 2.49 -13.75
CA LYS A 64 2.74 3.88 -13.56
C LYS A 64 1.70 4.65 -12.76
N GLU A 65 2.08 5.77 -12.16
CA GLU A 65 1.24 6.56 -11.25
C GLU A 65 -0.08 6.99 -11.91
N HIS A 66 -0.07 7.29 -13.22
CA HIS A 66 -1.29 7.63 -13.94
C HIS A 66 -2.29 6.46 -14.01
N VAL A 67 -1.81 5.25 -14.33
CA VAL A 67 -2.66 4.05 -14.38
C VAL A 67 -3.17 3.73 -12.97
N LEU A 68 -2.29 3.82 -11.97
CA LEU A 68 -2.66 3.62 -10.58
C LEU A 68 -3.74 4.61 -10.11
N ALA A 69 -3.63 5.89 -10.49
CA ALA A 69 -4.65 6.90 -10.23
C ALA A 69 -6.01 6.52 -10.83
N THR A 70 -6.03 6.10 -12.10
CA THR A 70 -7.28 5.69 -12.77
C THR A 70 -7.89 4.45 -12.12
N CYS A 71 -7.07 3.46 -11.76
CA CYS A 71 -7.55 2.27 -11.05
C CYS A 71 -8.15 2.62 -9.69
N LEU A 72 -7.53 3.53 -8.93
CA LEU A 72 -8.06 3.98 -7.63
C LEU A 72 -9.39 4.73 -7.78
N ILE A 73 -9.51 5.61 -8.78
CA ILE A 73 -10.77 6.34 -9.06
C ILE A 73 -11.90 5.35 -9.36
N ASP A 74 -11.64 4.40 -10.25
CA ASP A 74 -12.61 3.38 -10.65
C ASP A 74 -12.95 2.45 -9.47
N ALA A 75 -11.95 1.98 -8.72
CA ALA A 75 -12.13 1.08 -7.57
C ALA A 75 -12.91 1.72 -6.40
N LEU A 76 -12.79 3.03 -6.23
CA LEU A 76 -13.49 3.82 -5.21
C LEU A 76 -14.83 4.38 -5.70
N ALA A 77 -15.22 4.12 -6.94
CA ALA A 77 -16.38 4.72 -7.60
C ALA A 77 -16.41 6.26 -7.46
N ILE A 78 -15.25 6.91 -7.55
CA ILE A 78 -15.13 8.37 -7.48
C ILE A 78 -15.54 8.96 -8.83
N SER A 79 -16.40 10.00 -8.80
CA SER A 79 -16.70 10.76 -10.02
C SER A 79 -15.42 11.36 -10.60
N LYS A 80 -15.22 11.18 -11.91
CA LYS A 80 -14.02 11.64 -12.64
C LYS A 80 -13.84 13.16 -12.58
N ASP A 81 -14.92 13.89 -12.41
CA ASP A 81 -14.93 15.36 -12.33
C ASP A 81 -14.78 15.88 -10.89
N SER A 82 -14.71 14.98 -9.89
CA SER A 82 -14.52 15.40 -8.51
C SER A 82 -13.09 15.91 -8.26
N ASP A 83 -12.96 16.82 -7.29
CA ASP A 83 -11.66 17.34 -6.85
C ASP A 83 -10.66 16.23 -6.51
N ASP A 84 -11.12 15.08 -6.01
CA ASP A 84 -10.27 13.93 -5.68
C ASP A 84 -9.72 13.21 -6.90
N ALA A 85 -10.55 12.97 -7.90
CA ALA A 85 -10.12 12.38 -9.15
C ALA A 85 -9.11 13.30 -9.85
N VAL A 86 -9.44 14.60 -9.94
CA VAL A 86 -8.55 15.61 -10.52
C VAL A 86 -7.21 15.67 -9.77
N ARG A 87 -7.23 15.57 -8.44
CA ARG A 87 -6.02 15.57 -7.61
C ARG A 87 -5.16 14.31 -7.80
N LEU A 88 -5.77 13.12 -7.86
CA LEU A 88 -5.05 11.87 -8.12
C LEU A 88 -4.37 11.88 -9.49
N ILE A 89 -5.07 12.34 -10.52
CA ILE A 89 -4.53 12.42 -11.89
C ILE A 89 -3.43 13.48 -11.98
N ASN A 90 -3.63 14.65 -11.36
CA ASN A 90 -2.69 15.76 -11.39
C ASN A 90 -1.78 15.85 -10.16
N TRP A 91 -1.41 14.70 -9.56
CA TRP A 91 -0.64 14.65 -8.30
C TRP A 91 0.70 15.41 -8.30
N ARG A 92 1.26 15.71 -9.49
CA ARG A 92 2.48 16.52 -9.67
C ARG A 92 2.22 18.02 -9.75
N LYS A 93 1.01 18.45 -10.13
CA LYS A 93 0.71 19.88 -10.33
C LYS A 93 0.43 20.53 -8.98
N GLY A 94 1.19 21.58 -8.66
CA GLY A 94 0.90 22.50 -7.56
C GLY A 94 -0.13 23.56 -7.94
N GLY A 95 -0.80 24.18 -6.96
CA GLY A 95 -1.79 25.23 -7.12
C GLY A 95 -2.34 25.78 -5.79
N ALA A 96 -3.17 26.82 -5.82
CA ALA A 96 -3.66 27.50 -4.60
C ALA A 96 -4.44 26.60 -3.61
N LYS A 97 -4.99 25.47 -4.10
CA LYS A 97 -5.70 24.45 -3.30
C LYS A 97 -4.90 23.15 -3.12
N THR A 98 -3.64 23.10 -3.53
CA THR A 98 -2.84 21.87 -3.40
C THR A 98 -2.30 21.73 -1.99
N GLY A 99 -2.54 20.57 -1.39
CA GLY A 99 -2.07 20.26 -0.04
C GLY A 99 -0.56 20.04 -0.01
N SER A 100 0.02 19.87 1.18
CA SER A 100 1.47 19.76 1.41
C SER A 100 2.18 18.57 0.73
N ASN A 101 1.44 17.70 0.04
CA ASN A 101 1.90 16.43 -0.51
C ASN A 101 2.12 16.42 -2.04
N VAL A 102 2.12 17.58 -2.71
CA VAL A 102 2.38 17.70 -4.16
C VAL A 102 3.70 17.02 -4.54
N GLY A 103 3.69 16.29 -5.65
CA GLY A 103 4.89 15.59 -6.13
C GLY A 103 5.18 14.29 -5.36
N ASN A 104 4.29 13.85 -4.47
CA ASN A 104 4.34 12.53 -3.85
C ASN A 104 3.01 11.80 -4.03
N PHE A 105 2.92 10.96 -5.07
CA PHE A 105 1.69 10.22 -5.39
C PHE A 105 1.16 9.42 -4.21
N ALA A 106 2.01 8.72 -3.46
CA ALA A 106 1.58 7.87 -2.35
C ALA A 106 0.90 8.68 -1.23
N LEU A 107 1.44 9.87 -0.91
CA LEU A 107 0.85 10.76 0.09
C LEU A 107 -0.45 11.40 -0.43
N VAL A 108 -0.50 11.82 -1.69
CA VAL A 108 -1.73 12.32 -2.32
C VAL A 108 -2.83 11.25 -2.31
N ALA A 109 -2.50 10.02 -2.69
CA ALA A 109 -3.43 8.89 -2.67
C ALA A 109 -3.93 8.59 -1.25
N THR A 110 -3.02 8.64 -0.26
CA THR A 110 -3.37 8.46 1.16
C THR A 110 -4.39 9.51 1.63
N GLU A 111 -4.21 10.79 1.29
CA GLU A 111 -5.16 11.86 1.64
C GLU A 111 -6.54 11.64 1.01
N VAL A 112 -6.60 11.20 -0.24
CA VAL A 112 -7.85 10.93 -0.95
C VAL A 112 -8.57 9.73 -0.33
N LEU A 113 -7.83 8.65 -0.08
CA LEU A 113 -8.36 7.45 0.58
C LEU A 113 -8.90 7.78 1.98
N GLN A 114 -8.15 8.55 2.79
CA GLN A 114 -8.58 8.95 4.13
C GLN A 114 -9.86 9.80 4.11
N ARG A 115 -10.01 10.73 3.15
CA ARG A 115 -11.22 11.56 3.03
C ARG A 115 -12.44 10.77 2.58
N ARG A 116 -12.24 9.75 1.74
CA ARG A 116 -13.35 8.93 1.19
C ARG A 116 -13.77 7.79 2.10
N GLN A 117 -12.83 7.22 2.86
CA GLN A 117 -13.05 5.96 3.58
C GLN A 117 -12.81 6.07 5.09
N GLY A 118 -12.28 7.20 5.57
CA GLY A 118 -11.87 7.34 6.96
C GLY A 118 -10.69 6.42 7.33
N THR A 119 -10.42 6.30 8.63
CA THR A 119 -9.37 5.44 9.16
C THR A 119 -9.94 4.05 9.47
N ALA A 120 -10.23 3.26 8.43
CA ALA A 120 -10.58 1.85 8.63
C ALA A 120 -9.30 1.01 8.75
N SER A 121 -9.24 0.14 9.78
CA SER A 121 -8.16 -0.83 9.96
C SER A 121 -8.69 -2.24 9.76
N GLY A 122 -9.10 -2.54 8.53
CA GLY A 122 -9.35 -3.92 8.11
C GLY A 122 -8.08 -4.77 8.23
N GLY A 123 -8.27 -6.06 8.50
CA GLY A 123 -7.20 -6.96 8.91
C GLY A 123 -6.69 -7.84 7.78
N LEU A 124 -6.01 -7.27 6.78
CA LEU A 124 -5.23 -8.08 5.84
C LEU A 124 -4.06 -8.73 6.59
N THR A 125 -3.82 -10.00 6.32
CA THR A 125 -2.59 -10.69 6.68
C THR A 125 -1.49 -10.43 5.64
N ILE A 126 -0.23 -10.72 5.98
CA ILE A 126 0.89 -10.66 5.04
C ILE A 126 0.65 -11.62 3.86
N LYS A 127 0.05 -12.78 4.12
CA LYS A 127 -0.30 -13.74 3.05
C LYS A 127 -1.30 -13.15 2.07
N GLU A 128 -2.44 -12.68 2.57
CA GLU A 128 -3.50 -12.15 1.70
C GLU A 128 -3.03 -10.95 0.88
N LEU A 129 -2.18 -10.09 1.45
CA LEU A 129 -1.56 -9.01 0.69
C LEU A 129 -0.65 -9.55 -0.41
N ASN A 130 0.22 -10.52 -0.09
CA ASN A 130 1.12 -11.10 -1.10
C ASN A 130 0.32 -11.79 -2.21
N ASP A 131 -0.72 -12.56 -1.89
CA ASP A 131 -1.59 -13.21 -2.87
C ASP A 131 -2.22 -12.19 -3.82
N LEU A 132 -2.71 -11.05 -3.30
CA LEU A 132 -3.28 -9.97 -4.11
C LEU A 132 -2.22 -9.26 -4.96
N LEU A 133 -1.00 -9.09 -4.47
CA LEU A 133 0.10 -8.53 -5.25
C LEU A 133 0.57 -9.49 -6.35
N ASP A 134 0.55 -10.80 -6.09
CA ASP A 134 0.85 -11.82 -7.10
C ASP A 134 -0.24 -11.81 -8.20
N GLN A 135 -1.52 -11.70 -7.82
CA GLN A 135 -2.63 -11.48 -8.77
C GLN A 135 -2.47 -10.18 -9.57
N LEU A 136 -2.02 -9.09 -8.93
CA LEU A 136 -1.79 -7.81 -9.60
C LEU A 136 -0.68 -7.90 -10.65
N SER A 137 0.35 -8.69 -10.36
CA SER A 137 1.50 -8.91 -11.26
C SER A 137 1.14 -9.79 -12.47
N SER A 138 0.19 -10.71 -12.30
CA SER A 138 -0.33 -11.57 -13.38
C SER A 138 -1.50 -10.95 -14.16
N SER A 139 -2.08 -9.84 -13.69
CA SER A 139 -3.17 -9.15 -14.40
C SER A 139 -2.68 -8.52 -15.71
N GLU A 140 -3.36 -8.81 -16.81
CA GLU A 140 -2.97 -8.40 -18.17
C GLU A 140 -3.52 -7.03 -18.55
N ASN A 141 -4.70 -6.68 -18.00
CA ASN A 141 -5.41 -5.46 -18.39
C ASN A 141 -5.79 -4.59 -17.18
N ARG A 142 -6.22 -3.35 -17.46
CA ARG A 142 -6.59 -2.38 -16.43
C ARG A 142 -7.78 -2.85 -15.59
N ALA A 143 -8.76 -3.51 -16.20
CA ALA A 143 -9.97 -3.95 -15.50
C ALA A 143 -9.64 -4.96 -14.39
N GLU A 144 -8.81 -5.96 -14.68
CA GLU A 144 -8.32 -6.92 -13.69
C GLU A 144 -7.53 -6.23 -12.56
N LYS A 145 -6.63 -5.31 -12.91
CA LYS A 145 -5.88 -4.54 -11.90
C LYS A 145 -6.82 -3.72 -11.02
N THR A 146 -7.85 -3.08 -11.60
CA THR A 146 -8.88 -2.36 -10.85
C THR A 146 -9.63 -3.28 -9.89
N LEU A 147 -9.99 -4.50 -10.30
CA LEU A 147 -10.65 -5.48 -9.42
C LEU A 147 -9.76 -5.83 -8.22
N VAL A 148 -8.47 -6.07 -8.43
CA VAL A 148 -7.52 -6.33 -7.34
C VAL A 148 -7.43 -5.14 -6.39
N PHE A 149 -7.38 -3.91 -6.90
CA PHE A 149 -7.41 -2.71 -6.07
C PHE A 149 -8.71 -2.57 -5.28
N SER A 150 -9.87 -2.82 -5.90
CA SER A 150 -11.16 -2.83 -5.21
C SER A 150 -11.14 -3.82 -4.05
N THR A 151 -10.63 -5.03 -4.26
CA THR A 151 -10.50 -6.05 -3.20
C THR A 151 -9.56 -5.60 -2.09
N LEU A 152 -8.37 -5.06 -2.42
CA LEU A 152 -7.41 -4.53 -1.44
C LEU A 152 -8.05 -3.45 -0.56
N ILE A 153 -8.75 -2.51 -1.19
CA ILE A 153 -9.42 -1.40 -0.54
C ILE A 153 -10.55 -1.89 0.36
N GLN A 154 -11.45 -2.74 -0.16
CA GLN A 154 -12.55 -3.32 0.62
C GLN A 154 -12.06 -4.12 1.83
N ARG A 155 -10.99 -4.90 1.69
CA ARG A 155 -10.41 -5.68 2.80
C ARG A 155 -9.75 -4.81 3.86
N GLN A 156 -9.25 -3.64 3.51
CA GLN A 156 -8.84 -2.64 4.50
C GLN A 156 -10.01 -1.89 5.14
N MET A 157 -11.21 -1.94 4.55
CA MET A 157 -12.40 -1.27 5.08
C MET A 157 -13.23 -2.11 6.07
N HIS A 158 -13.11 -3.44 6.08
CA HIS A 158 -13.93 -4.27 6.97
C HIS A 158 -13.59 -4.06 8.46
N ARG A 159 -14.48 -3.35 9.17
CA ARG A 159 -14.73 -3.56 10.60
C ARG A 159 -15.42 -4.92 10.75
N LYS A 160 -14.93 -5.75 11.68
CA LYS A 160 -15.78 -6.78 12.28
C LYS A 160 -16.87 -6.11 13.10
#